data_AF-A0A0D3RT32-F1
#
_entry.id   AF-A0A0D3RT32-F1
#
_cell.length_a   1.000
_cell.length_b   1.000
_cell.length_c   1.000
_cell.angle_alpha   90.00
_cell.angle_beta   90.00
_cell.angle_gamma   90.00
#
_symmetry.space_group_name_H-M   'P 1'
#
loop_
_entity.id
_entity.type
_entity.pdbx_description
1 polymer ?
#
loop_
_entity_poly.entity_id
_entity_poly.type
_entity_poly.pdbx_seq_one_letter_code
_entity_poly.pdbx_strand_id
1 'polypeptide(L)' 'MRKQVVNAVIVRQRRPFRRPDGTMVRFEDNACVLTTPEGETKGSDIKGPVAREAAERWPRIAATASIIV' A
#
# COMPACT_ATOMS: atom_id res chain seq x y z
N MET A 1 8.26 -15.83 9.59
CA MET A 1 8.28 -14.37 9.85
C MET A 1 7.93 -13.96 11.29
N ARG A 2 7.77 -14.85 12.28
CA ARG A 2 7.49 -14.39 13.66
C ARG A 2 8.75 -13.76 14.30
N LYS A 3 8.56 -12.70 15.10
CA LYS A 3 9.60 -11.97 15.88
C LYS A 3 10.68 -11.23 15.07
N GLN A 4 10.36 -10.74 13.86
CA GLN A 4 11.27 -9.89 13.09
C GLN A 4 10.77 -8.44 13.06
N VAL A 5 11.68 -7.49 13.20
CA VAL A 5 11.41 -6.07 12.91
C VAL A 5 11.59 -5.87 11.41
N VAL A 6 10.56 -5.36 10.75
CA VAL A 6 10.52 -5.18 9.29
C VAL A 6 9.92 -3.82 8.95
N ASN A 7 10.36 -3.26 7.82
CA ASN A 7 9.71 -2.08 7.25
C ASN A 7 8.47 -2.50 6.48
N ALA A 8 7.47 -1.63 6.48
CA ALA A 8 6.24 -1.84 5.75
C ALA A 8 5.64 -0.50 5.32
N VAL A 9 4.94 -0.53 4.20
CA VAL A 9 4.18 0.60 3.67
C VAL A 9 2.70 0.29 3.80
N ILE A 10 1.93 1.20 4.39
CA ILE A 10 0.48 1.09 4.48
C ILE A 10 -0.11 1.39 3.10
N VAL A 11 -0.90 0.46 2.56
CA VAL A 11 -1.51 0.55 1.22
C VAL A 11 -3.02 0.74 1.26
N ARG A 12 -3.66 0.36 2.38
CA ARG A 12 -5.11 0.52 2.61
C ARG A 12 -5.37 0.91 4.06
N GLN A 13 -6.38 1.77 4.25
CA GLN A 13 -6.88 2.14 5.56
C GLN A 13 -8.40 2.29 5.57
N ARG A 14 -9.03 1.82 6.66
CA ARG A 14 -10.46 1.97 6.93
C ARG A 14 -10.85 3.42 7.23
N ARG A 15 -9.94 4.17 7.87
CA ARG A 15 -10.18 5.57 8.17
C ARG A 15 -10.28 6.35 6.86
N PRO A 16 -11.40 7.05 6.59
CA PRO A 16 -11.53 7.84 5.38
C PRO A 16 -10.48 8.95 5.32
N PHE A 17 -9.99 9.24 4.12
CA PHE A 17 -9.10 10.35 3.85
C PHE A 17 -9.55 11.12 2.61
N ARG A 18 -9.12 12.39 2.51
CA ARG A 18 -9.52 13.31 1.44
C ARG A 18 -8.45 13.37 0.36
N ARG A 19 -8.88 13.25 -0.89
CA ARG A 19 -8.05 13.45 -2.08
C ARG A 19 -7.98 14.92 -2.50
N PRO A 20 -6.99 15.32 -3.30
CA PRO A 20 -6.86 16.70 -3.80
C PRO A 20 -8.08 17.21 -4.58
N ASP A 21 -8.80 16.31 -5.26
CA ASP A 21 -10.04 16.60 -5.98
C ASP A 21 -11.26 16.80 -5.06
N GLY A 22 -11.10 16.58 -3.75
CA GLY A 22 -12.16 16.69 -2.75
C GLY A 22 -12.88 15.37 -2.44
N THR A 23 -12.60 14.30 -3.18
CA THR A 23 -13.23 12.99 -2.97
C THR A 23 -12.77 12.38 -1.65
N MET A 24 -13.70 11.79 -0.90
CA MET A 24 -13.39 11.01 0.30
C MET A 24 -13.25 9.54 -0.05
N VAL A 25 -12.12 8.93 0.29
CA VAL A 25 -11.82 7.52 -0.02
C VAL A 25 -11.63 6.74 1.27
N ARG A 26 -12.17 5.52 1.30
CA ARG A 26 -11.97 4.55 2.40
C ARG A 26 -11.86 3.13 1.84
N PHE A 27 -11.09 2.29 2.50
CA PHE A 27 -10.99 0.87 2.18
C PHE A 27 -11.78 0.01 3.16
N GLU A 28 -12.09 -1.22 2.77
CA GLU A 28 -12.79 -2.20 3.62
C GLU A 28 -11.93 -2.65 4.81
N ASP A 29 -10.61 -2.74 4.65
CA ASP A 29 -9.65 -3.22 5.62
C ASP A 29 -8.42 -2.29 5.76
N ASN A 30 -7.58 -2.59 6.75
CA ASN A 30 -6.25 -1.99 6.87
C ASN A 30 -5.22 -3.01 6.37
N ALA A 31 -4.34 -2.61 5.48
CA ALA A 31 -3.32 -3.50 4.92
C ALA A 31 -2.00 -2.78 4.71
N CYS A 32 -0.90 -3.53 4.82
CA CYS A 32 0.45 -3.07 4.52
C CYS A 32 1.21 -4.08 3.67
N VAL A 33 2.19 -3.59 2.93
CA VAL A 33 3.14 -4.38 2.14
C VAL A 33 4.50 -4.28 2.81
N LEU A 34 5.14 -5.42 3.03
CA LEU A 34 6.48 -5.47 3.61
C LEU A 34 7.50 -4.96 2.60
N THR A 35 8.45 -4.15 3.07
CA THR A 35 9.50 -3.58 2.23
C THR A 35 10.88 -3.78 2.82
N THR A 36 11.89 -3.67 1.96
CA THR A 36 13.27 -3.47 2.39
C THR A 36 13.49 -2.00 2.79
N PRO A 37 14.56 -1.67 3.52
CA PRO A 37 14.94 -0.27 3.79
C PRO A 37 15.12 0.58 2.52
N GLU A 38 15.47 -0.04 1.40
CA GLU A 38 15.67 0.60 0.10
C GLU A 38 14.35 0.83 -0.66
N GLY A 39 13.22 0.40 -0.11
CA GLY A 39 11.88 0.59 -0.69
C GLY A 39 11.47 -0.49 -1.69
N GLU A 40 12.19 -1.62 -1.75
CA GLU A 40 11.80 -2.76 -2.57
C GLU A 40 10.74 -3.62 -1.86
N THR A 41 9.79 -4.16 -2.61
CA THR A 41 8.72 -5.00 -2.07
C THR A 41 9.23 -6.38 -1.70
N LYS A 42 9.01 -6.79 -0.45
CA LYS A 42 9.23 -8.18 -0.02
C LYS A 42 8.00 -9.01 -0.33
N GLY A 43 7.92 -9.49 -1.57
CA GLY A 43 6.84 -10.34 -2.06
C GLY A 43 6.73 -10.28 -3.58
N SER A 44 6.06 -11.26 -4.17
CA SER A 44 5.86 -11.35 -5.61
C SER A 44 4.50 -10.81 -6.07
N ASP A 45 3.54 -10.66 -5.17
CA ASP A 45 2.17 -10.23 -5.50
C ASP A 45 1.47 -9.51 -4.32
N ILE A 46 0.58 -8.56 -4.62
CA ILE A 46 -0.19 -7.78 -3.65
C ILE A 46 -1.68 -8.15 -3.77
N LYS A 47 -2.24 -8.66 -2.67
CA LYS A 47 -3.66 -9.03 -2.63
C LYS A 47 -4.57 -7.82 -2.43
N GLY A 48 -5.47 -7.64 -3.38
CA GLY A 48 -6.50 -6.60 -3.36
C GLY A 48 -5.98 -5.22 -3.83
N PRO A 49 -6.83 -4.19 -3.74
CA PRO A 49 -6.50 -2.88 -4.28
C PRO A 49 -5.43 -2.16 -3.46
N VAL A 50 -4.70 -1.27 -4.12
CA VAL A 50 -3.71 -0.36 -3.53
C VAL A 50 -4.16 1.09 -3.75
N ALA A 51 -4.05 1.93 -2.73
CA ALA A 51 -4.33 3.35 -2.88
C ALA A 51 -3.37 4.01 -3.88
N ARG A 52 -3.91 4.83 -4.79
CA ARG A 52 -3.16 5.59 -5.80
C ARG A 52 -2.01 6.38 -5.18
N GLU A 53 -2.24 6.98 -4.02
CA GLU A 53 -1.24 7.74 -3.27
C GLU A 53 -0.04 6.89 -2.84
N ALA A 54 -0.28 5.62 -2.50
CA ALA A 54 0.78 4.68 -2.17
C ALA A 54 1.53 4.21 -3.42
N ALA A 55 0.82 3.96 -4.53
CA ALA A 55 1.41 3.58 -5.80
C ALA A 55 2.29 4.70 -6.39
N GLU A 56 1.84 5.95 -6.35
CA GLU A 56 2.59 7.11 -6.83
C GLU A 56 3.89 7.33 -6.04
N ARG A 57 3.88 7.06 -4.72
CA ARG A 57 5.05 7.25 -3.86
C ARG A 57 6.04 6.08 -3.91
N TRP A 58 5.58 4.87 -4.22
CA TRP A 58 6.37 3.64 -4.16
C TRP A 58 6.28 2.87 -5.49
N PRO A 59 7.19 3.13 -6.44
CA PRO A 59 7.13 2.54 -7.78
C PRO A 59 7.12 1.01 -7.81
N ARG A 60 7.82 0.36 -6.87
CA ARG A 60 7.83 -1.10 -6.75
C ARG A 60 6.47 -1.65 -6.32
N ILE A 61 5.76 -0.97 -5.44
CA ILE A 61 4.39 -1.34 -5.04
C ILE A 61 3.45 -1.17 -6.23
N ALA A 62 3.57 -0.07 -6.99
CA ALA A 62 2.77 0.14 -8.20
C ALA A 62 2.98 -0.96 -9.24
N ALA A 63 4.23 -1.39 -9.45
CA ALA A 63 4.57 -2.43 -10.41
C ALA A 63 4.02 -3.83 -10.03
N THR A 64 3.86 -4.10 -8.74
CA THR A 64 3.36 -5.41 -8.25
C THR A 64 1.85 -5.41 -8.01
N ALA A 65 1.21 -4.25 -7.88
CA ALA A 65 -0.22 -4.15 -7.60
C ALA A 65 -1.06 -4.55 -8.83
N SER A 66 -2.03 -5.46 -8.64
CA SER A 66 -2.97 -5.81 -9.71
C SER A 66 -4.08 -4.77 -9.91
N ILE A 67 -4.43 -4.02 -8.86
CA ILE A 67 -5.52 -3.04 -8.86
C ILE A 67 -5.05 -1.80 -8.09
N ILE A 68 -5.17 -0.62 -8.71
CA ILE A 68 -4.86 0.68 -8.10
C ILE A 68 -6.14 1.53 -8.08
N VAL A 69 -6.46 2.12 -6.92
CA VAL A 69 -7.69 2.89 -6.67
C VAL A 69 -7.38 4.25 -6.11
#